data_AF-A0A3D0Z128-F1
#
_entry.id   AF-A0A3D0Z128-F1
#
_cell.length_a   1.000
_cell.length_b   1.000
_cell.length_c   1.000
_cell.angle_alpha   90.00
_cell.angle_beta   90.00
_cell.angle_gamma   90.00
#
_symmetry.space_group_name_H-M   'P 1'
#
loop_
_entity.id
_entity.type
_entity.pdbx_description
1 polymer ?
#
loop_
_entity_poly.entity_id
_entity_poly.type
_entity_poly.pdbx_seq_one_letter_code
_entity_poly.pdbx_strand_id
1 'polypeptide(L)'
;MGARARTAGVVALTLVLTGFSGCAWRTHSPIVLPPAIAEPAALPGGHDACPLCGEPAEEAQIARRILAVVIDNHPLSRPQAGLTRACLVFEFPVEGGMTRFLAMYLCREAPVLLPIRSLRPYFLDWAAE
;
A
#
# COMPACT_ATOMS: atom_id res chain seq x y z
N MET A 1 66.63 55.71 4.63
CA MET A 1 66.23 55.63 6.05
C MET A 1 64.95 56.45 6.20
N GLY A 2 63.78 56.03 6.65
CA GLY A 2 63.26 54.81 7.28
C GLY A 2 61.81 55.10 7.75
N ALA A 3 60.92 54.11 7.67
CA ALA A 3 59.62 53.90 8.38
C ALA A 3 58.55 55.03 8.44
N ARG A 4 57.37 54.88 7.79
CA ARG A 4 56.12 54.19 8.23
C ARG A 4 55.38 54.92 9.38
N ALA A 5 54.25 55.61 9.14
CA ALA A 5 52.87 55.15 8.91
C ALA A 5 52.13 54.65 10.18
N ARG A 6 50.83 55.05 10.30
CA ARG A 6 49.75 54.62 11.24
C ARG A 6 49.56 55.59 12.42
N THR A 7 48.46 56.33 12.53
CA THR A 7 47.25 55.93 13.28
C THR A 7 46.14 56.98 13.11
N ALA A 8 45.35 56.94 12.03
CA ALA A 8 44.22 57.88 11.82
C ALA A 8 42.85 57.18 11.74
N GLY A 9 42.77 55.87 12.04
CA GLY A 9 41.63 55.02 11.66
C GLY A 9 40.68 54.57 12.77
N VAL A 10 40.76 55.08 14.01
CA VAL A 10 40.03 54.45 15.15
C VAL A 10 38.87 55.29 15.71
N VAL A 11 38.79 56.60 15.45
CA VAL A 11 37.81 57.46 16.15
C VAL A 11 36.55 57.78 15.31
N ALA A 12 36.54 57.51 14.01
CA ALA A 12 35.39 57.80 13.13
C ALA A 12 34.35 56.66 13.02
N LEU A 13 34.59 55.50 13.64
CA LEU A 13 33.72 54.32 13.48
C LEU A 13 32.63 54.19 14.55
N THR A 14 32.66 54.98 15.64
CA THR A 14 31.74 54.81 16.77
C THR A 14 30.50 55.72 16.75
N LEU A 15 30.32 56.59 15.74
CA LEU A 15 29.19 57.53 15.66
C LEU A 15 28.19 57.26 14.52
N VAL A 16 28.17 56.04 13.97
CA VAL A 16 27.16 55.59 12.97
C VAL A 16 26.22 54.50 13.54
N LEU A 17 26.40 54.10 14.80
CA LEU A 17 25.64 52.99 15.40
C LEU A 17 24.31 53.38 16.07
N THR A 18 23.86 54.63 15.97
CA THR A 18 22.53 55.04 16.45
C THR A 18 21.70 55.62 15.32
N GLY A 19 21.04 54.76 14.55
CA GLY A 19 20.07 55.23 13.57
C GLY A 19 19.65 54.20 12.55
N PHE A 20 18.97 53.14 12.96
CA PHE A 20 17.89 52.53 12.18
C PHE A 20 17.03 51.70 13.13
N SER A 21 16.20 52.43 13.88
CA SER A 21 15.09 51.85 14.61
C SER A 21 14.07 51.31 13.60
N GLY A 22 13.75 50.03 13.74
CA GLY A 22 12.42 49.50 13.44
C GLY A 22 11.92 49.64 12.01
N CYS A 23 12.33 48.73 11.14
CA CYS A 23 11.43 48.23 10.11
C CYS A 23 11.44 46.70 10.23
N ALA A 24 10.57 46.19 11.10
CA ALA A 24 10.32 44.76 11.26
C ALA A 24 9.33 44.33 10.18
N TRP A 25 9.83 44.15 8.95
CA TRP A 25 9.09 43.47 7.91
C TRP A 25 9.17 42.00 8.28
N ARG A 26 8.08 41.48 8.83
CA ARG A 26 7.89 40.03 8.99
C ARG A 26 8.12 39.41 7.62
N THR A 27 9.29 38.80 7.41
CA THR A 27 9.47 37.82 6.37
C THR A 27 8.55 36.68 6.74
N HIS A 28 7.36 36.65 6.13
CA HIS A 28 6.56 35.44 6.13
C HIS A 28 7.42 34.40 5.42
N SER A 29 7.98 33.47 6.18
CA SER A 29 8.51 32.25 5.59
C SER A 29 7.39 31.66 4.74
N PRO A 30 7.61 31.41 3.44
CA PRO A 30 6.62 30.70 2.66
C PRO A 30 6.42 29.34 3.32
N ILE A 31 5.17 29.04 3.66
CA ILE A 31 4.77 27.70 4.08
C ILE A 31 5.03 26.83 2.86
N VAL A 32 6.14 26.08 2.89
CA VAL A 32 6.35 24.98 1.94
C VAL A 32 5.30 23.94 2.32
N LEU A 33 4.20 23.90 1.56
CA LEU A 33 3.25 22.82 1.71
C LEU A 33 4.03 21.52 1.47
N PRO A 34 3.91 20.50 2.35
CA PRO A 34 4.38 19.17 1.99
C PRO A 34 3.78 18.81 0.62
N PRO A 35 4.51 18.07 -0.24
CA PRO A 35 3.94 17.64 -1.51
C PRO A 35 2.59 17.00 -1.21
N ALA A 36 1.55 17.44 -1.92
CA ALA A 36 0.24 16.84 -1.80
C ALA A 36 0.44 15.33 -1.93
N ILE A 37 0.07 14.59 -0.89
CA ILE A 37 0.03 13.13 -0.96
C ILE A 37 -0.92 12.87 -2.12
N ALA A 38 -0.38 12.37 -3.22
CA ALA A 38 -1.18 12.08 -4.40
C ALA A 38 -2.30 11.15 -3.93
N GLU A 39 -3.53 11.61 -4.10
CA GLU A 39 -4.69 10.75 -3.93
C GLU A 39 -4.44 9.54 -4.83
N PRO A 40 -4.53 8.30 -4.29
CA PRO A 40 -4.23 7.12 -5.08
C PRO A 40 -5.06 7.18 -6.35
N ALA A 41 -4.39 7.07 -7.50
CA ALA A 41 -5.05 7.10 -8.80
C ALA A 41 -6.27 6.19 -8.74
N ALA A 42 -7.43 6.74 -9.10
CA ALA A 42 -8.67 5.98 -9.14
C ALA A 42 -8.39 4.66 -9.86
N LEU A 43 -8.72 3.55 -9.19
CA LEU A 43 -8.64 2.20 -9.76
C LEU A 43 -9.28 2.23 -11.15
N PRO A 44 -8.69 1.58 -12.17
CA PRO A 44 -9.31 1.48 -13.48
C PRO A 44 -10.68 0.81 -13.32
N GLY A 45 -11.71 1.64 -13.22
CA GLY A 45 -13.09 1.24 -13.17
C GLY A 45 -13.56 1.02 -14.59
N GLY A 46 -13.73 -0.24 -14.97
CA GLY A 46 -14.28 -0.62 -16.27
C GLY A 46 -13.47 -1.73 -16.90
N HIS A 47 -14.00 -2.94 -16.84
CA HIS A 47 -13.63 -4.14 -17.63
C HIS A 47 -12.18 -4.66 -17.57
N ASP A 48 -11.23 -3.91 -17.02
CA ASP A 48 -9.81 -4.29 -16.96
C ASP A 48 -9.39 -4.82 -15.59
N ALA A 49 -10.26 -4.76 -14.58
CA ALA A 49 -9.97 -5.20 -13.21
C ALA A 49 -10.78 -6.44 -12.84
N CYS A 50 -10.13 -7.38 -12.18
CA CYS A 50 -10.73 -8.61 -11.68
C CYS A 50 -11.77 -8.29 -10.60
N PRO A 51 -13.02 -8.75 -10.72
CA PRO A 51 -14.07 -8.40 -9.75
C PRO A 51 -13.83 -8.98 -8.36
N LEU A 52 -13.02 -10.04 -8.21
CA LEU A 52 -12.75 -10.67 -6.92
C LEU A 52 -11.54 -10.09 -6.16
N CYS A 53 -10.55 -9.53 -6.85
CA CYS A 53 -9.32 -9.06 -6.21
C CYS A 53 -8.85 -7.67 -6.64
N GLY A 54 -9.52 -7.02 -7.59
CA GLY A 54 -9.18 -5.68 -8.09
C GLY A 54 -7.93 -5.59 -8.96
N GLU A 55 -7.22 -6.70 -9.16
CA GLU A 55 -6.01 -6.77 -10.00
C GLU A 55 -6.35 -6.68 -11.49
N PRO A 56 -5.45 -6.15 -12.34
CA PRO A 56 -5.64 -6.16 -13.78
C PRO A 56 -5.87 -7.57 -14.32
N ALA A 57 -6.89 -7.74 -15.17
CA ALA A 57 -7.26 -9.02 -15.76
C ALA A 57 -7.80 -8.84 -17.17
N GLU A 58 -7.55 -9.82 -18.02
CA GLU A 58 -8.07 -9.85 -19.39
C GLU A 58 -9.59 -10.10 -19.37
N GLU A 59 -10.32 -9.56 -20.35
CA GLU A 59 -11.77 -9.77 -20.48
C GLU A 59 -12.12 -11.26 -20.52
N ALA A 60 -11.31 -12.07 -21.20
CA ALA A 60 -11.47 -13.52 -21.28
C ALA A 60 -11.32 -14.21 -19.91
N GLN A 61 -10.52 -13.66 -18.99
CA GLN A 61 -10.36 -14.20 -17.63
C GLN A 61 -11.56 -13.82 -16.76
N ILE A 62 -12.08 -12.60 -16.92
CA ILE A 62 -13.25 -12.11 -16.19
C ILE A 62 -14.53 -12.85 -16.60
N ALA A 63 -14.64 -13.25 -17.88
CA ALA A 63 -15.78 -14.00 -18.40
C ALA A 63 -15.86 -15.47 -17.92
N ARG A 64 -14.86 -15.97 -17.18
CA ARG A 64 -14.84 -17.34 -16.66
C ARG A 64 -15.80 -17.50 -15.48
N ARG A 65 -16.17 -18.75 -15.18
CA ARG A 65 -16.82 -19.07 -13.91
C ARG A 65 -15.81 -19.06 -12.77
N ILE A 66 -16.25 -18.56 -11.62
CA ILE A 66 -15.49 -18.65 -10.37
C ILE A 66 -15.31 -20.12 -10.02
N LEU A 67 -14.07 -20.49 -9.71
CA LEU A 67 -13.71 -21.80 -9.18
C LEU A 67 -13.53 -21.68 -7.67
N ALA A 68 -14.42 -22.31 -6.90
CA ALA A 68 -14.31 -22.40 -5.45
C ALA A 68 -13.77 -23.79 -5.05
N VAL A 69 -12.70 -23.82 -4.27
CA VAL A 69 -12.01 -25.06 -3.86
C VAL A 69 -11.83 -25.12 -2.36
N VAL A 70 -12.20 -26.26 -1.77
CA VAL A 70 -11.98 -26.52 -0.35
C VAL A 70 -10.59 -27.13 -0.16
N ILE A 71 -9.71 -26.37 0.48
CA ILE A 71 -8.31 -26.71 0.73
C ILE A 71 -8.10 -27.03 2.21
N ASP A 72 -7.28 -28.05 2.50
CA ASP A 72 -6.94 -28.43 3.87
C ASP A 72 -6.17 -27.32 4.59
N ASN A 73 -6.42 -27.19 5.90
CA ASN A 73 -5.59 -26.38 6.80
C ASN A 73 -5.06 -27.18 8.00
N HIS A 74 -5.09 -28.51 7.94
CA HIS A 74 -4.43 -29.36 8.93
C HIS A 74 -2.93 -29.00 9.04
N PRO A 75 -2.33 -28.93 10.25
CA PRO A 75 -0.91 -28.56 10.43
C PRO A 75 0.07 -29.38 9.58
N LEU A 76 -0.15 -30.70 9.49
CA LEU A 76 0.66 -31.61 8.65
C LEU A 76 0.47 -31.45 7.14
N SER A 77 -0.52 -30.68 6.69
CA SER A 77 -0.85 -30.47 5.28
C SER A 77 -0.29 -29.15 4.74
N ARG A 78 0.46 -28.41 5.56
CA ARG A 78 1.10 -27.15 5.19
C ARG A 78 2.51 -27.40 4.65
N PRO A 79 2.97 -26.62 3.65
CA PRO A 79 2.26 -25.51 3.00
C PRO A 79 1.28 -25.97 1.90
N GLN A 80 0.22 -25.19 1.69
CA GLN A 80 -0.74 -25.41 0.61
C GLN A 80 -0.18 -24.94 -0.74
N ALA A 81 -0.38 -25.74 -1.78
CA ALA A 81 -0.06 -25.38 -3.16
C ALA A 81 -1.22 -24.59 -3.79
N GLY A 82 -0.90 -23.43 -4.38
CA GLY A 82 -1.85 -22.61 -5.12
C GLY A 82 -2.76 -21.71 -4.27
N LEU A 83 -2.66 -21.75 -2.93
CA LEU A 83 -3.48 -20.90 -2.06
C LEU A 83 -3.23 -19.40 -2.29
N THR A 84 -1.98 -19.01 -2.54
CA THR A 84 -1.60 -17.61 -2.82
C THR A 84 -2.18 -17.05 -4.13
N ARG A 85 -2.68 -17.92 -5.02
CA ARG A 85 -3.34 -17.54 -6.27
C ARG A 85 -4.84 -17.28 -6.10
N ALA A 86 -5.42 -17.61 -4.94
CA ALA A 86 -6.84 -17.38 -4.67
C ALA A 86 -7.13 -15.90 -4.46
N CYS A 87 -8.14 -15.36 -5.14
CA CYS A 87 -8.57 -13.96 -4.99
C CYS A 87 -9.22 -13.74 -3.62
N LEU A 88 -10.05 -14.68 -3.18
CA LEU A 88 -10.68 -14.70 -1.87
C LEU A 88 -10.34 -16.01 -1.17
N VAL A 89 -10.10 -15.93 0.13
CA VAL A 89 -9.87 -17.10 0.98
C VAL A 89 -10.69 -16.93 2.26
N PHE A 90 -11.63 -17.83 2.46
CA PHE A 90 -12.42 -17.89 3.70
C PHE A 90 -11.93 -19.06 4.54
N GLU A 91 -11.81 -18.86 5.85
CA GLU A 91 -11.47 -19.91 6.80
C GLU A 91 -12.72 -20.31 7.59
N PHE A 92 -13.02 -21.61 7.60
CA PHE A 92 -14.15 -22.15 8.33
C PHE A 92 -13.72 -23.15 9.39
N PRO A 93 -14.31 -23.12 10.59
CA PRO A 93 -14.12 -24.17 11.58
C PRO A 93 -14.69 -25.50 11.06
N VAL A 94 -14.01 -26.58 11.44
CA VAL A 94 -14.38 -27.95 11.11
C VAL A 94 -14.37 -28.86 12.35
N GLU A 95 -14.71 -30.16 12.22
CA GLU A 95 -14.66 -31.05 13.38
C GLU A 95 -13.23 -31.17 13.93
N GLY A 96 -13.12 -31.46 15.22
CA GLY A 96 -11.82 -31.66 15.89
C GLY A 96 -11.04 -30.38 16.14
N GLY A 97 -11.69 -29.21 16.12
CA GLY A 97 -11.04 -27.92 16.43
C GLY A 97 -10.06 -27.46 15.34
N MET A 98 -10.18 -28.00 14.13
CA MET A 98 -9.38 -27.59 12.99
C MET A 98 -10.17 -26.63 12.11
N THR A 99 -9.52 -26.13 11.06
CA THR A 99 -10.17 -25.29 10.04
C THR A 99 -9.89 -25.83 8.64
N ARG A 100 -10.67 -25.36 7.66
CA ARG A 100 -10.44 -25.57 6.22
C ARG A 100 -10.64 -24.26 5.49
N PHE A 101 -9.97 -24.12 4.35
CA PHE A 101 -10.09 -22.92 3.51
C PHE A 101 -11.08 -23.15 2.37
N LEU A 102 -11.91 -22.16 2.09
CA LEU A 102 -12.60 -22.02 0.81
C LEU A 102 -11.86 -20.96 -0.01
N ALA A 103 -11.13 -21.40 -1.02
CA ALA A 103 -10.34 -20.54 -1.89
C ALA A 103 -11.08 -20.33 -3.22
N MET A 104 -11.28 -19.07 -3.60
CA MET A 104 -11.96 -18.69 -4.84
C MET A 104 -10.98 -18.14 -5.87
N TYR A 105 -11.09 -18.64 -7.09
CA TYR A 105 -10.22 -18.31 -8.22
C TYR A 105 -11.07 -17.83 -9.39
N LEU A 106 -10.68 -16.72 -10.00
CA LEU A 106 -11.29 -16.22 -11.23
C LEU A 106 -10.22 -15.80 -12.24
N CYS A 107 -9.49 -14.73 -11.93
CA CYS A 107 -8.59 -14.12 -12.91
C CYS A 107 -7.17 -14.68 -12.90
N ARG A 108 -6.77 -15.32 -11.79
CA ARG A 108 -5.45 -15.94 -11.66
C ARG A 108 -5.56 -17.46 -11.82
N GLU A 109 -4.66 -18.01 -12.61
CA GLU A 109 -4.56 -19.45 -12.76
C GLU A 109 -3.71 -20.06 -11.63
N ALA A 110 -4.22 -21.19 -11.14
CA ALA A 110 -3.56 -22.03 -10.15
C ALA A 110 -3.44 -23.45 -10.75
N PRO A 111 -2.32 -23.76 -11.44
CA PRO A 111 -2.16 -25.03 -12.13
C PRO A 111 -2.14 -26.23 -11.17
N VAL A 112 -1.79 -25.99 -9.91
CA VAL A 112 -1.75 -27.01 -8.85
C VAL A 112 -2.52 -26.47 -7.64
N LEU A 113 -3.50 -27.25 -7.18
CA LEU A 113 -4.34 -26.96 -6.03
C LEU A 113 -4.35 -28.17 -5.10
N LEU A 114 -3.57 -28.10 -4.02
CA LEU A 114 -3.42 -29.20 -3.07
C LEU A 114 -3.14 -28.66 -1.65
N PRO A 115 -3.54 -29.38 -0.59
CA PRO A 115 -4.33 -30.61 -0.61
C PRO A 115 -5.84 -30.33 -0.57
N ILE A 116 -6.62 -31.03 -1.40
CA ILE A 116 -8.08 -30.89 -1.50
C ILE A 116 -8.78 -31.74 -0.42
N ARG A 117 -9.86 -31.23 0.16
CA ARG A 117 -10.67 -31.94 1.16
C ARG A 117 -12.16 -31.90 0.87
N SER A 118 -12.89 -32.76 1.56
CA SER A 118 -14.34 -32.84 1.44
C SER A 118 -15.01 -31.50 1.75
N LEU A 119 -15.91 -31.11 0.85
CA LEU A 119 -16.86 -30.03 1.04
C LEU A 119 -17.91 -30.41 2.10
N ARG A 120 -18.40 -29.39 2.80
CA ARG A 120 -19.53 -29.44 3.73
C ARG A 120 -20.60 -28.46 3.26
N PRO A 121 -21.87 -28.67 3.63
CA PRO A 121 -22.98 -27.89 3.08
C PRO A 121 -22.80 -26.37 3.18
N TYR A 122 -22.33 -25.86 4.33
CA TYR A 122 -22.15 -24.42 4.53
C TYR A 122 -21.15 -23.75 3.58
N PHE A 123 -20.22 -24.51 2.97
CA PHE A 123 -19.34 -23.94 1.95
C PHE A 123 -20.09 -23.58 0.67
N LEU A 124 -21.24 -24.23 0.39
CA LEU A 124 -22.06 -23.94 -0.78
C LEU A 124 -22.74 -22.58 -0.65
N ASP A 125 -23.23 -22.24 0.54
CA ASP A 125 -23.87 -20.96 0.81
C ASP A 125 -22.89 -19.82 0.54
N TRP A 126 -21.65 -19.94 1.03
CA TRP A 126 -20.60 -18.96 0.78
C TRP A 126 -20.07 -18.94 -0.66
N ALA A 127 -20.15 -20.05 -1.38
CA ALA A 127 -19.76 -20.09 -2.79
C ALA A 127 -20.83 -19.50 -3.72
N ALA A 128 -22.05 -19.27 -3.21
CA ALA A 128 -23.19 -18.77 -3.97
C ALA A 128 -23.49 -17.28 -3.73
N GLU A 129 -22.81 -16.64 -2.78
CA GLU A 129 -22.87 -15.19 -2.50
C GLU A 129 -22.20 -14.38 -3.61
#